data_AF-A0A934UM71-F1
#
_entry.id   AF-A0A934UM71-F1
#
_cell.length_a   1.000
_cell.length_b   1.000
_cell.length_c   1.000
_cell.angle_alpha   90.00
_cell.angle_beta   90.00
_cell.angle_gamma   90.00
#
_symmetry.space_group_name_H-M   'P 1'
#
loop_
_entity.id
_entity.type
_entity.pdbx_description
1 polymer ?
#
loop_
_entity_poly.entity_id
_entity_poly.type
_entity_poly.pdbx_seq_one_letter_code
_entity_poly.pdbx_strand_id
1 'polypeptide(L)'
;MQSLTNAEEYTARVNEYFTYLKGEYHLEQPAGLKAGNDAPTPVKVWDREPEPALLSNLALWLGFNSRQEFETYERNGEFATVVKRARLRIEAEYEKKLHYQSATGAIFALKSMGWTDRADNNTPAEEVPKSLPVEIINLGPSLAASEGEVEM
;
A
#
# COMPACT_ATOMS: atom_id res chain seq x y z
N MET A 1 -5.52 -26.28 -16.97
CA MET A 1 -4.51 -25.41 -16.33
C MET A 1 -3.29 -25.41 -17.22
N GLN A 2 -3.07 -24.36 -18.01
CA GLN A 2 -1.81 -24.21 -18.74
C GLN A 2 -0.73 -23.89 -17.70
N SER A 3 0.29 -24.74 -17.61
CA SER A 3 1.49 -24.47 -16.82
C SER A 3 2.22 -23.31 -17.48
N LEU A 4 2.22 -22.14 -16.83
CA LEU A 4 3.09 -21.02 -17.21
C LEU A 4 4.51 -21.48 -16.95
N THR A 5 5.28 -21.68 -18.02
CA THR A 5 6.61 -22.32 -17.94
C THR A 5 7.75 -21.30 -17.89
N ASN A 6 7.44 -20.01 -18.07
CA ASN A 6 8.42 -18.93 -18.09
C ASN A 6 7.99 -17.74 -17.22
N ALA A 7 8.96 -17.13 -16.52
CA ALA A 7 8.76 -15.93 -15.70
C ALA A 7 8.21 -14.74 -16.51
N GLU A 8 8.56 -14.66 -17.80
CA GLU A 8 8.03 -13.63 -18.70
C GLU A 8 6.54 -13.81 -18.96
N GLU A 9 6.07 -15.03 -19.18
CA GLU A 9 4.64 -15.32 -19.39
C GLU A 9 3.83 -15.01 -18.13
N TYR A 10 4.36 -15.38 -16.96
CA TYR A 10 3.72 -15.07 -15.68
C TYR A 10 3.63 -13.55 -15.47
N THR A 11 4.69 -12.82 -15.81
CA THR A 11 4.72 -11.36 -15.78
C THR A 11 3.73 -10.75 -16.78
N ALA A 12 3.63 -11.31 -17.98
CA ALA A 12 2.68 -10.87 -19.00
C ALA A 12 1.25 -11.02 -18.51
N ARG A 13 0.90 -12.16 -17.89
CA ARG A 13 -0.43 -12.41 -17.33
C ARG A 13 -0.78 -11.46 -16.18
N VAL A 14 0.17 -11.14 -15.32
CA VAL A 14 0.00 -10.10 -14.30
C VAL A 14 -0.23 -8.73 -14.96
N ASN A 15 0.53 -8.39 -16.00
CA ASN A 15 0.36 -7.11 -16.70
C ASN A 15 -0.96 -7.01 -17.47
N GLU A 16 -1.45 -8.13 -17.98
CA GLU A 16 -2.75 -8.25 -18.62
C GLU A 16 -3.86 -7.88 -17.64
N TYR A 17 -3.82 -8.38 -16.40
CA TYR A 17 -4.76 -7.99 -15.35
C TYR A 17 -4.79 -6.47 -15.14
N PHE A 18 -3.62 -5.82 -15.00
CA PHE A 18 -3.58 -4.36 -14.82
C PHE A 18 -3.98 -3.58 -16.07
N THR A 19 -3.82 -4.16 -17.26
CA THR A 19 -4.33 -3.57 -18.50
C THR A 19 -5.85 -3.67 -18.57
N TYR A 20 -6.40 -4.82 -18.19
CA TYR A 20 -7.83 -5.05 -18.08
C TYR A 20 -8.48 -4.03 -17.12
N LEU A 21 -7.86 -3.75 -15.98
CA LEU A 21 -8.38 -2.75 -15.03
C LEU A 21 -8.51 -1.32 -15.59
N LYS A 22 -7.78 -0.96 -16.66
CA LYS A 22 -7.85 0.39 -17.25
C LYS A 22 -9.16 0.66 -18.00
N GLY A 23 -10.00 -0.37 -18.18
CA GLY A 23 -11.22 -0.26 -18.96
C GLY A 23 -10.96 -0.19 -20.47
N GLU A 24 -12.05 -0.12 -21.23
CA GLU A 24 -12.06 -0.01 -22.69
C GLU A 24 -12.95 1.14 -23.10
N TYR A 25 -12.53 1.89 -24.11
CA TYR A 25 -13.27 3.04 -24.62
C TYR A 25 -13.10 3.15 -26.13
N HIS A 26 -14.10 3.72 -26.78
CA HIS A 26 -14.03 4.12 -28.18
C HIS A 26 -14.37 5.60 -28.34
N LEU A 27 -13.98 6.14 -29.49
CA LEU A 27 -14.23 7.52 -29.87
C LEU A 27 -15.35 7.54 -30.90
N GLU A 28 -16.49 8.12 -30.56
CA GLU A 28 -17.57 8.36 -31.51
C GLU A 28 -17.45 9.76 -32.11
N GLN A 29 -17.65 9.85 -33.43
CA GLN A 29 -17.86 11.14 -34.07
C GLN A 29 -19.37 11.47 -34.02
N PRO A 30 -19.77 12.62 -33.45
CA PRO A 30 -21.17 12.98 -33.40
C PRO A 30 -21.71 13.15 -34.84
N ALA A 31 -22.62 12.27 -35.23
CA ALA A 31 -23.28 12.32 -36.53
C ALA A 31 -24.31 13.46 -36.54
N GLY A 32 -23.98 14.60 -37.15
CA GLY A 32 -24.96 15.67 -37.38
C GLY A 32 -24.43 17.09 -37.59
N LEU A 33 -23.15 17.36 -37.40
CA LEU A 33 -22.62 18.73 -37.55
C LEU A 33 -22.05 18.94 -38.96
N LYS A 34 -22.66 19.88 -39.69
CA LYS A 34 -22.10 20.39 -40.96
C LYS A 34 -20.70 20.93 -40.71
N ALA A 35 -19.79 20.67 -41.65
CA ALA A 35 -18.43 21.20 -41.66
C ALA A 35 -18.44 22.75 -41.72
N GLY A 36 -18.56 23.39 -40.55
CA GLY A 36 -18.04 24.73 -40.31
C GLY A 36 -16.59 24.65 -39.83
N ASN A 37 -15.91 25.78 -39.73
CA ASN A 37 -14.49 25.89 -39.37
C ASN A 37 -14.07 25.25 -38.04
N ASP A 38 -15.02 24.75 -37.24
CA ASP A 38 -14.77 24.00 -36.01
C ASP A 38 -15.08 22.52 -36.24
N ALA A 39 -14.03 21.74 -36.55
CA ALA A 39 -14.16 20.28 -36.65
C ALA A 39 -14.69 19.72 -35.31
N PRO A 40 -15.71 18.83 -35.33
CA PRO A 40 -16.26 18.29 -34.10
C PRO A 40 -15.22 17.43 -33.36
N THR A 41 -14.99 17.75 -32.08
CA THR A 41 -14.13 16.96 -31.21
C THR A 41 -14.76 15.57 -30.98
N PRO A 42 -14.01 14.47 -31.15
CA PRO A 42 -14.53 13.13 -30.88
C PRO A 42 -14.94 12.97 -29.42
N VAL A 43 -16.09 12.35 -29.18
CA VAL A 43 -16.62 12.09 -27.83
C VAL A 43 -16.07 10.75 -27.35
N LYS A 44 -15.48 10.73 -26.15
CA LYS A 44 -15.00 9.51 -25.50
C LYS A 44 -16.17 8.79 -24.83
N VAL A 45 -16.51 7.60 -25.33
CA VAL A 45 -17.53 6.72 -24.75
C VAL A 45 -16.84 5.50 -24.15
N TRP A 46 -17.16 5.18 -22.90
CA TRP A 46 -16.60 4.02 -22.21
C TRP A 46 -17.43 2.77 -22.49
N ASP A 47 -16.78 1.71 -22.98
CA ASP A 47 -17.37 0.38 -23.14
C ASP A 47 -17.29 -0.42 -21.85
N ARG A 48 -16.15 -0.31 -21.16
CA ARG A 48 -15.92 -0.85 -19.83
C ARG A 48 -15.30 0.23 -18.97
N GLU A 49 -15.92 0.51 -17.83
CA GLU A 49 -15.36 1.44 -16.87
C GLU A 49 -14.06 0.90 -16.26
N PRO A 50 -13.07 1.77 -15.99
CA PRO A 50 -11.88 1.37 -15.26
C PRO A 50 -12.24 0.92 -13.84
N GLU A 51 -11.62 -0.18 -13.39
CA GLU A 51 -11.84 -0.77 -12.08
C GLU A 51 -10.62 -0.57 -11.17
N PRO A 52 -10.81 -0.43 -9.85
CA PRO A 52 -9.70 -0.36 -8.91
C PRO A 52 -8.99 -1.71 -8.79
N ALA A 53 -7.68 -1.69 -8.60
CA ALA A 53 -6.92 -2.92 -8.40
C ALA A 53 -7.21 -3.54 -7.02
N LEU A 54 -7.66 -4.79 -7.00
CA LEU A 54 -7.92 -5.56 -5.78
C LEU A 54 -6.97 -6.75 -5.68
N LEU A 55 -6.51 -7.08 -4.47
CA LEU A 55 -5.67 -8.25 -4.22
C LEU A 55 -6.43 -9.55 -4.51
N SER A 56 -7.70 -9.62 -4.11
CA SER A 56 -8.57 -10.78 -4.35
C SER A 56 -8.76 -11.03 -5.84
N ASN A 57 -8.97 -9.99 -6.64
CA ASN A 57 -9.16 -10.13 -8.08
C ASN A 57 -7.86 -10.54 -8.78
N LEU A 58 -6.70 -10.05 -8.32
CA LEU A 58 -5.42 -10.55 -8.80
C LEU A 58 -5.25 -12.05 -8.52
N ALA A 59 -5.59 -12.50 -7.31
CA ALA A 59 -5.53 -13.92 -6.95
C ALA A 59 -6.45 -14.77 -7.84
N LEU A 60 -7.69 -14.32 -8.05
CA LEU A 60 -8.65 -14.98 -8.93
C LEU A 60 -8.16 -15.00 -10.39
N TRP A 61 -7.60 -13.90 -10.89
CA TRP A 61 -7.06 -13.79 -12.26
C TRP A 61 -5.92 -14.78 -12.52
N LEU A 62 -5.05 -14.95 -11.52
CA LEU A 62 -3.96 -15.91 -11.56
C LEU A 62 -4.42 -17.36 -11.35
N GLY A 63 -5.69 -17.57 -11.00
CA GLY A 63 -6.32 -18.89 -10.88
C GLY A 63 -6.21 -19.53 -9.49
N PHE A 64 -5.93 -18.74 -8.45
CA PHE A 64 -5.94 -19.23 -7.07
C PHE A 64 -7.37 -19.38 -6.55
N ASN A 65 -7.59 -20.36 -5.67
CA ASN A 65 -8.91 -20.63 -5.09
C ASN A 65 -9.13 -19.88 -3.77
N SER A 66 -8.05 -19.41 -3.14
CA SER A 66 -8.12 -18.68 -1.87
C SER A 66 -6.98 -17.69 -1.73
N ARG A 67 -7.18 -16.68 -0.86
CA ARG A 67 -6.12 -15.73 -0.48
C ARG A 67 -4.94 -16.41 0.20
N GLN A 68 -5.20 -17.44 1.01
CA GLN A 68 -4.16 -18.18 1.72
C GLN A 68 -3.24 -18.95 0.76
N GLU A 69 -3.80 -19.52 -0.30
CA GLU A 69 -3.04 -20.19 -1.37
C GLU A 69 -2.15 -19.18 -2.10
N PHE A 70 -2.71 -18.01 -2.46
CA PHE A 70 -1.97 -16.90 -3.06
C PHE A 70 -0.80 -16.43 -2.18
N GLU A 71 -1.04 -16.18 -0.89
CA GLU A 71 0.00 -15.74 0.06
C GLU A 71 1.08 -16.82 0.29
N THR A 72 0.71 -18.09 0.22
CA THR A 72 1.66 -19.20 0.31
C THR A 72 2.53 -19.28 -0.94
N TYR A 73 1.94 -19.13 -2.12
CA TYR A 73 2.68 -19.06 -3.37
C TYR A 73 3.57 -17.81 -3.44
N GLU A 74 3.12 -16.67 -2.95
CA GLU A 74 3.93 -15.45 -2.89
C GLU A 74 5.19 -15.63 -2.03
N ARG A 75 5.16 -16.47 -1.00
CA ARG A 75 6.33 -16.73 -0.15
C ARG A 75 7.31 -17.72 -0.79
N ASN A 76 6.79 -18.81 -1.35
CA ASN A 76 7.59 -19.99 -1.69
C ASN A 76 7.54 -20.39 -3.17
N GLY A 77 6.73 -19.70 -3.97
CA GLY A 77 6.49 -20.03 -5.37
C GLY A 77 7.64 -19.65 -6.28
N GLU A 78 7.75 -20.36 -7.40
CA GLU A 78 8.78 -20.14 -8.43
C GLU A 78 8.78 -18.70 -8.97
N PHE A 79 7.59 -18.12 -9.17
CA PHE A 79 7.43 -16.74 -9.64
C PHE A 79 7.03 -15.76 -8.52
N ALA A 80 7.38 -16.09 -7.27
CA ALA A 80 7.08 -15.27 -6.09
C ALA A 80 7.46 -13.80 -6.26
N THR A 81 8.62 -13.50 -6.86
CA THR A 81 9.09 -12.13 -7.09
C THR A 81 8.12 -11.31 -7.96
N VAL A 82 7.52 -11.94 -8.97
CA VAL A 82 6.53 -11.29 -9.86
C VAL A 82 5.25 -10.99 -9.08
N VAL A 83 4.79 -11.93 -8.26
CA VAL A 83 3.60 -11.78 -7.41
C VAL A 83 3.80 -10.69 -6.36
N LYS A 84 4.95 -10.65 -5.68
CA LYS A 84 5.30 -9.59 -4.72
C LYS A 84 5.29 -8.21 -5.38
N ARG A 85 5.84 -8.10 -6.59
CA ARG A 85 5.81 -6.86 -7.37
C ARG A 85 4.38 -6.48 -7.76
N ALA A 86 3.53 -7.44 -8.09
CA ALA A 86 2.12 -7.21 -8.38
C ALA A 86 1.36 -6.69 -7.15
N ARG A 87 1.58 -7.31 -5.98
CA ARG A 87 1.04 -6.84 -4.71
C ARG A 87 1.47 -5.40 -4.41
N LEU A 88 2.77 -5.10 -4.55
CA LEU A 88 3.28 -3.74 -4.32
C LEU A 88 2.59 -2.69 -5.21
N ARG A 89 2.25 -3.04 -6.45
CA ARG A 89 1.47 -2.14 -7.33
C ARG A 89 0.07 -1.88 -6.79
N ILE A 90 -0.57 -2.89 -6.21
CA ILE A 90 -1.89 -2.76 -5.59
C ILE A 90 -1.79 -1.89 -4.33
N GLU A 91 -0.81 -2.16 -3.48
CA GLU A 91 -0.55 -1.34 -2.28
C GLU A 91 -0.33 0.13 -2.63
N ALA A 92 0.45 0.43 -3.69
CA ALA A 92 0.65 1.80 -4.16
C ALA A 92 -0.65 2.48 -4.62
N GLU A 93 -1.61 1.75 -5.21
CA GLU A 93 -2.92 2.31 -5.56
C GLU A 93 -3.76 2.65 -4.33
N TYR A 94 -3.70 1.82 -3.28
CA TYR A 94 -4.35 2.12 -2.01
C TYR A 94 -3.65 3.24 -1.24
N GLU A 95 -2.32 3.29 -1.32
CA GLU A 95 -1.52 4.36 -0.72
C GLU A 95 -1.88 5.72 -1.33
N LYS A 96 -2.04 5.81 -2.66
CA LYS A 96 -2.53 7.04 -3.32
C LYS A 96 -3.85 7.53 -2.71
N LYS A 97 -4.76 6.61 -2.37
CA LYS A 97 -6.06 6.94 -1.76
C LYS A 97 -5.93 7.55 -0.35
N LEU A 98 -4.80 7.37 0.33
CA LEU A 98 -4.53 8.02 1.62
C LEU A 98 -4.41 9.54 1.51
N HIS A 99 -4.06 10.07 0.34
CA HIS A 99 -3.98 11.52 0.11
C HIS A 99 -5.35 12.18 -0.11
N TYR A 100 -6.42 11.40 -0.26
CA TYR A 100 -7.77 11.91 -0.53
C TYR A 100 -8.67 11.83 0.72
N GLN A 101 -9.80 12.52 0.67
CA GLN A 101 -10.82 12.43 1.72
C GLN A 101 -11.40 11.01 1.77
N SER A 102 -11.68 10.50 2.98
CA SER A 102 -12.19 9.14 3.24
C SER A 102 -11.20 7.98 3.02
N ALA A 103 -10.00 8.09 3.62
CA ALA A 103 -8.94 7.08 3.56
C ALA A 103 -9.22 5.78 4.37
N THR A 104 -10.28 5.71 5.18
CA THR A 104 -10.53 4.59 6.11
C THR A 104 -10.55 3.22 5.43
N GLY A 105 -11.18 3.12 4.26
CA GLY A 105 -11.20 1.86 3.48
C GLY A 105 -9.82 1.49 2.94
N ALA A 106 -9.02 2.48 2.52
CA ALA A 106 -7.65 2.25 2.07
C ALA A 106 -6.74 1.81 3.23
N ILE A 107 -6.85 2.45 4.39
CA ILE A 107 -6.15 2.06 5.62
C ILE A 107 -6.52 0.62 6.01
N PHE A 108 -7.80 0.26 5.98
CA PHE A 108 -8.24 -1.11 6.26
C PHE A 108 -7.64 -2.12 5.28
N ALA A 109 -7.66 -1.81 3.98
CA ALA A 109 -7.08 -2.66 2.95
C ALA A 109 -5.57 -2.84 3.15
N LEU A 110 -4.81 -1.77 3.36
CA LEU A 110 -3.36 -1.81 3.62
C LEU A 110 -3.05 -2.62 4.88
N LYS A 111 -3.79 -2.43 5.97
CA LYS A 111 -3.64 -3.25 7.20
C LYS A 111 -3.91 -4.73 6.93
N SER A 112 -4.91 -5.06 6.11
CA SER A 112 -5.19 -6.45 5.73
C SER A 112 -4.10 -7.08 4.86
N MET A 113 -3.28 -6.26 4.20
CA MET A 113 -2.12 -6.65 3.40
C MET A 113 -0.82 -6.71 4.23
N GLY A 114 -0.89 -6.43 5.53
CA GLY A 114 0.25 -6.56 6.45
C GLY A 114 0.90 -5.25 6.86
N TRP A 115 0.37 -4.09 6.44
CA TRP A 115 0.86 -2.80 6.93
C TRP A 115 0.52 -2.66 8.42
N THR A 116 1.53 -2.34 9.22
CA THR A 116 1.37 -2.05 10.65
C THR A 116 1.62 -0.57 10.93
N ASP A 117 0.79 0.00 11.79
CA ASP A 117 0.88 1.38 12.28
C ASP A 117 1.77 1.48 13.53
N ARG A 118 2.17 0.34 14.10
CA ARG A 118 3.01 0.28 15.29
C ARG A 118 4.45 -0.04 14.90
N ALA A 119 5.39 0.73 15.43
CA ALA A 119 6.73 0.20 15.67
C ALA A 119 6.56 -0.99 16.62
N ASP A 120 6.92 -2.18 16.16
CA ASP A 120 6.91 -3.37 16.99
C ASP A 120 7.85 -3.16 18.18
N ASN A 121 7.31 -2.78 19.34
CA ASN A 121 7.94 -3.03 20.64
C ASN A 121 7.88 -4.53 21.00
N ASN A 122 7.75 -5.40 20.00
CA ASN A 122 7.69 -6.85 20.12
C ASN A 122 8.97 -7.49 19.56
N THR A 123 10.11 -6.81 19.71
CA THR A 123 11.32 -7.55 20.05
C THR A 123 11.02 -8.35 21.31
N PRO A 124 11.30 -9.67 21.36
CA PRO A 124 11.25 -10.39 22.64
C PRO A 124 12.14 -9.60 23.58
N ALA A 125 11.55 -9.07 24.65
CA ALA A 125 12.18 -8.11 25.54
C ALA A 125 13.62 -8.54 25.85
N GLU A 126 14.60 -7.90 25.19
CA GLU A 126 15.91 -7.77 25.82
C GLU A 126 15.61 -7.10 27.14
N GLU A 127 15.95 -7.80 28.22
CA GLU A 127 15.55 -7.51 29.59
C GLU A 127 15.70 -6.01 29.88
N VAL A 128 14.60 -5.27 29.79
CA VAL A 128 14.56 -3.88 30.21
C VAL A 128 14.95 -3.91 31.69
N PRO A 129 16.07 -3.27 32.08
CA PRO A 129 16.52 -3.35 33.46
C PRO A 129 15.40 -2.82 34.36
N LYS A 130 14.97 -3.65 35.31
CA LYS A 130 13.87 -3.37 36.25
C LYS A 130 14.11 -2.13 37.13
N SER A 131 15.29 -1.52 37.04
CA SER A 131 15.67 -0.31 37.73
C SER A 131 16.56 0.51 36.80
N LEU A 132 16.07 1.70 36.44
CA LEU A 132 16.92 2.77 35.92
C LEU A 132 17.52 3.48 37.15
N PRO A 133 18.85 3.51 37.33
CA PRO A 133 19.46 4.28 38.41
C PRO A 133 19.24 5.76 38.10
N VAL A 134 18.28 6.38 38.79
CA VAL A 134 18.09 7.82 38.76
C VAL A 134 18.97 8.41 39.87
N GLU A 135 20.07 9.06 39.47
CA GLU A 135 20.94 9.76 40.40
C GLU A 135 20.42 11.21 40.56
N ILE A 136 19.87 11.52 41.73
CA ILE A 136 19.41 12.87 42.05
C ILE A 136 20.64 13.70 42.41
N ILE A 137 21.13 14.48 41.46
CA ILE A 137 22.21 15.45 41.69
C ILE A 137 21.58 16.69 42.31
N ASN A 138 21.69 16.85 43.63
CA ASN A 138 21.35 18.11 44.29
C ASN A 138 22.43 19.15 43.93
N LEU A 139 22.25 19.81 42.78
CA LEU A 139 23.09 20.93 42.31
C LEU A 139 22.76 22.26 43.00
N GLY A 140 21.99 22.22 44.10
CA GLY A 140 21.64 23.40 44.88
C GLY A 140 22.71 23.73 45.93
N PRO A 141 22.97 25.02 46.21
CA PRO A 141 23.83 25.41 47.32
C PRO A 141 23.29 24.81 48.63
N SER A 142 24.18 24.35 49.49
CA SER A 142 23.80 23.87 50.82
C SER A 142 23.03 24.97 51.56
N LEU A 143 21.86 24.64 52.10
CA LEU A 143 21.09 25.57 52.91
C LEU A 143 21.95 25.97 54.12
N ALA A 144 22.19 27.26 54.30
CA ALA A 144 22.94 27.78 55.44
C ALA A 144 22.22 27.38 56.75
N ALA A 145 22.95 26.81 57.70
CA ALA A 145 22.36 26.35 58.96
C ALA A 145 22.08 27.51 59.93
N SER A 146 22.64 28.69 59.64
CA SER A 146 22.43 29.92 60.39
C SER A 146 22.61 31.15 59.50
N GLU A 147 22.03 32.29 59.88
CA GLU A 147 22.14 33.54 59.11
C GLU A 147 23.59 34.03 58.90
N GLY A 148 24.54 33.55 59.71
CA GLY A 148 25.96 33.90 59.61
C GLY A 148 26.77 33.11 58.56
N GLU A 149 26.19 32.06 57.96
CA GLU A 149 26.83 31.25 56.91
C GLU A 149 26.39 31.63 55.48
N VAL A 150 25.54 32.64 55.34
CA VAL A 150 25.14 33.15 54.03
C VAL A 150 26.25 34.06 53.50
N GLU A 151 27.04 33.58 52.53
CA GLU A 151 27.89 34.49 51.75
C GLU A 151 27.01 35.50 51.00
N MET A 152 27.24 36.80 51.23
CA MET A 152 26.55 37.89 50.53
C MET A 152 26.99 38.04 49.09
#